data_AF-A0A2N1R1H5-F1
#
_entry.id   AF-A0A2N1R1H5-F1
#
_cell.length_a   1.000
_cell.length_b   1.000
_cell.length_c   1.000
_cell.angle_alpha   90.00
_cell.angle_beta   90.00
_cell.angle_gamma   90.00
#
_symmetry.space_group_name_H-M   'P 1'
#
loop_
_entity.id
_entity.type
_entity.pdbx_description
1 polymer ?
#
loop_
_entity_poly.entity_id
_entity_poly.type
_entity_poly.pdbx_seq_one_letter_code
_entity_poly.pdbx_strand_id
1 'polypeptide(L)'
;MKKLITISILAVVAALIATSCVSAPEPAKAPGWTLTTPAPDATYTYFVASSSDAKGDVALATEDAAIALISQITRYMGVEITVETTGEARGTLDSYTADVTSVVKQSGSSRVSGFSLKDRYVVKQGTAATVYILAQYVTADLNKEKARIAAVFKEQEDAVAKPEAAGDSAASSGRYFDAIKNYVEAVVAASGSNIANADIKLERNVNKARAVLGKLQFIRIDAPTTAGIGKDYAKPFQARLAYGEGDAAPGIPGAEVFVTYQRRQTSGRVVTRTERALTDARGIASFAPPPPDFVGKATLSFVLNLDSTRELLDKIPARYAGFVDAIGDDLARRSISFEYVITSMARTVPTGVVVIDLNDDGK
;
A
#
# COMPACT_ATOMS: atom_id res chain seq x y z
N MET A 1 -22.31 -32.10 -102.25
CA MET A 1 -22.56 -33.06 -101.13
C MET A 1 -21.47 -32.92 -100.06
N LYS A 2 -21.50 -31.85 -99.24
CA LYS A 2 -20.44 -31.57 -98.24
C LYS A 2 -20.93 -30.75 -97.02
N LYS A 3 -22.24 -30.73 -96.73
CA LYS A 3 -22.85 -29.91 -95.66
C LYS A 3 -23.88 -30.67 -94.82
N LEU A 4 -23.74 -31.99 -94.68
CA LEU A 4 -24.68 -32.82 -93.89
C LEU A 4 -24.08 -33.49 -92.65
N ILE A 5 -22.80 -33.24 -92.31
CA ILE A 5 -22.11 -33.96 -91.22
C ILE A 5 -21.89 -33.08 -89.97
N THR A 6 -22.11 -31.76 -90.06
CA THR A 6 -21.72 -30.84 -88.98
C THR A 6 -22.82 -30.49 -87.96
N ILE A 7 -24.02 -31.05 -88.08
CA ILE A 7 -25.16 -30.65 -87.23
C ILE A 7 -25.51 -31.70 -86.14
N SER A 8 -25.05 -32.95 -86.26
CA SER A 8 -25.43 -34.01 -85.29
C SER A 8 -24.47 -34.22 -84.11
N ILE A 9 -23.32 -33.52 -84.04
CA ILE A 9 -22.37 -33.64 -82.91
C ILE A 9 -22.54 -32.50 -81.89
N LEU A 10 -23.14 -31.37 -82.28
CA LEU A 10 -23.33 -30.23 -81.37
C LEU A 10 -24.49 -30.40 -80.38
N ALA A 11 -25.46 -31.27 -80.68
CA ALA A 11 -26.66 -31.45 -79.84
C ALA A 11 -26.44 -32.41 -78.65
N VAL A 12 -25.44 -33.30 -78.70
CA VAL A 12 -25.18 -34.27 -77.62
C VAL A 12 -24.24 -33.70 -76.55
N VAL A 13 -23.35 -32.75 -76.90
CA VAL A 13 -22.45 -32.09 -75.93
C VAL A 13 -23.18 -31.02 -75.11
N ALA A 14 -24.21 -30.37 -75.66
CA ALA A 14 -25.01 -29.38 -74.93
C ALA A 14 -25.97 -30.00 -73.89
N ALA A 15 -26.33 -31.28 -74.03
CA ALA A 15 -27.19 -31.99 -73.08
C ALA A 15 -26.44 -32.61 -71.90
N LEU A 16 -25.10 -32.70 -71.94
CA LEU A 16 -24.25 -33.27 -70.89
C LEU A 16 -23.69 -32.23 -69.91
N ILE A 17 -23.92 -30.93 -70.13
CA ILE A 17 -23.45 -29.84 -69.25
C ILE A 17 -24.57 -29.34 -68.31
N ALA A 18 -25.81 -29.81 -68.49
CA ALA A 18 -26.96 -29.38 -67.68
C ALA A 18 -27.22 -30.23 -66.41
N THR A 19 -26.38 -31.22 -66.11
CA THR A 19 -26.54 -32.07 -64.91
C THR A 19 -25.36 -32.05 -63.94
N SER A 20 -24.33 -31.24 -64.18
CA SER A 20 -23.30 -30.96 -63.17
C SER A 20 -23.68 -29.80 -62.27
N CYS A 21 -24.89 -29.81 -61.72
CA CYS A 21 -25.12 -29.21 -60.41
C CYS A 21 -24.44 -30.14 -59.40
N VAL A 22 -23.12 -30.00 -59.27
CA VAL A 22 -22.45 -30.31 -58.01
C VAL A 22 -23.14 -29.43 -56.99
N SER A 23 -24.08 -30.02 -56.25
CA SER A 23 -24.67 -29.41 -55.07
C SER A 23 -23.50 -28.96 -54.21
N ALA A 24 -23.29 -27.64 -54.14
CA ALA A 24 -22.38 -27.08 -53.16
C ALA A 24 -22.77 -27.68 -51.82
N PRO A 25 -21.83 -28.25 -51.04
CA PRO A 25 -22.17 -28.82 -49.74
C PRO A 25 -22.89 -27.73 -48.95
N GLU A 26 -24.06 -28.07 -48.40
CA GLU A 26 -24.79 -27.16 -47.51
C GLU A 26 -23.78 -26.62 -46.48
N PRO A 27 -23.73 -25.29 -46.28
CA PRO A 27 -22.84 -24.73 -45.26
C PRO A 27 -23.17 -25.42 -43.94
N ALA A 28 -22.18 -26.11 -43.37
CA ALA A 28 -22.33 -26.89 -42.15
C ALA A 28 -23.06 -26.04 -41.12
N LYS A 29 -24.26 -26.50 -40.71
CA LYS A 29 -25.15 -25.77 -39.81
C LYS A 29 -24.37 -25.37 -38.57
N ALA A 30 -24.39 -24.08 -38.24
CA ALA A 30 -23.68 -23.56 -37.09
C ALA A 30 -24.09 -24.33 -35.83
N PRO A 31 -23.13 -24.78 -35.00
CA PRO A 31 -23.46 -25.47 -33.76
C PRO A 31 -24.31 -24.59 -32.85
N GLY A 32 -25.30 -25.17 -32.17
CA GLY A 32 -26.23 -24.41 -31.30
C GLY A 32 -25.53 -23.67 -30.16
N TRP A 33 -24.35 -24.14 -29.73
CA TRP A 33 -23.56 -23.48 -28.70
C TRP A 33 -23.01 -22.11 -29.10
N THR A 34 -22.99 -21.78 -30.41
CA THR A 34 -22.58 -20.46 -30.90
C THR A 34 -23.60 -19.36 -30.58
N LEU A 35 -24.86 -19.73 -30.31
CA LEU A 35 -25.95 -18.81 -29.97
C LEU A 35 -26.30 -18.84 -28.48
N THR A 36 -26.08 -19.97 -27.81
CA THR A 36 -26.44 -20.15 -26.40
C THR A 36 -25.40 -20.99 -25.70
N THR A 37 -24.78 -20.42 -24.65
CA THR A 37 -23.82 -21.15 -23.83
C THR A 37 -24.50 -22.37 -23.20
N PRO A 38 -23.96 -23.59 -23.34
CA PRO A 38 -24.51 -24.77 -22.69
C PRO A 38 -24.59 -24.60 -21.17
N ALA A 39 -25.65 -25.12 -20.56
CA ALA A 39 -25.73 -25.17 -19.11
C ALA A 39 -24.61 -26.05 -18.53
N PRO A 40 -24.08 -25.74 -17.32
CA PRO A 40 -23.13 -26.61 -16.64
C PRO A 40 -23.69 -28.03 -16.46
N ASP A 41 -22.82 -29.03 -16.52
CA ASP A 41 -23.16 -30.41 -16.18
C ASP A 41 -22.49 -30.85 -14.86
N ALA A 42 -22.58 -32.13 -14.51
CA ALA A 42 -22.05 -32.67 -13.26
C ALA A 42 -20.52 -32.54 -13.13
N THR A 43 -19.79 -32.41 -14.23
CA THR A 43 -18.32 -32.38 -14.26
C THR A 43 -17.79 -31.03 -14.75
N TYR A 44 -18.49 -30.36 -15.65
CA TYR A 44 -17.99 -29.21 -16.39
C TYR A 44 -18.90 -27.98 -16.32
N THR A 45 -18.25 -26.82 -16.20
CA THR A 45 -18.82 -25.51 -16.50
C THR A 45 -18.35 -25.09 -17.89
N TYR A 46 -19.27 -24.57 -18.70
CA TYR A 46 -19.00 -24.18 -20.09
C TYR A 46 -18.90 -22.67 -20.25
N PHE A 47 -18.02 -22.24 -21.15
CA PHE A 47 -17.80 -20.85 -21.50
C PHE A 47 -17.76 -20.69 -23.01
N VAL A 48 -18.42 -19.66 -23.54
CA VAL A 48 -18.48 -19.39 -24.98
C VAL A 48 -18.09 -17.95 -25.27
N ALA A 49 -17.08 -17.77 -26.11
CA ALA A 49 -16.65 -16.47 -26.59
C ALA A 49 -16.50 -16.45 -28.10
N SER A 50 -16.59 -15.26 -28.68
CA SER A 50 -16.41 -15.06 -30.12
C SER A 50 -15.78 -13.71 -30.40
N SER A 51 -15.03 -13.64 -31.50
CA SER A 51 -14.55 -12.38 -32.07
C SER A 51 -14.52 -12.47 -33.60
N SER A 52 -14.50 -11.31 -34.24
CA SER A 52 -14.52 -11.17 -35.71
C SER A 52 -13.40 -10.25 -36.16
N ASP A 53 -12.68 -10.64 -37.20
CA ASP A 53 -11.75 -9.77 -37.91
C ASP A 53 -12.32 -9.38 -39.28
N ALA A 54 -12.32 -8.08 -39.58
CA ALA A 54 -12.91 -7.52 -40.80
C ALA A 54 -12.08 -7.80 -42.07
N LYS A 55 -10.79 -8.13 -41.91
CA LYS A 55 -9.86 -8.47 -43.00
C LYS A 55 -9.76 -9.98 -43.24
N GLY A 56 -10.46 -10.79 -42.44
CA GLY A 56 -10.53 -12.24 -42.58
C GLY A 56 -9.38 -12.96 -41.89
N ASP A 57 -8.64 -12.29 -41.00
CA ASP A 57 -7.57 -12.87 -40.21
C ASP A 57 -8.16 -13.73 -39.08
N VAL A 58 -8.23 -15.03 -39.35
CA VAL A 58 -8.70 -16.03 -38.39
C VAL A 58 -7.81 -16.11 -37.15
N ALA A 59 -6.49 -15.85 -37.27
CA ALA A 59 -5.58 -15.94 -36.14
C ALA A 59 -5.82 -14.78 -35.17
N LEU A 60 -5.97 -13.55 -35.69
CA LEU A 60 -6.30 -12.38 -34.89
C LEU A 60 -7.67 -12.53 -34.22
N ALA A 61 -8.69 -12.95 -34.98
CA ALA A 61 -10.02 -13.23 -34.42
C ALA A 61 -10.00 -14.34 -33.36
N THR A 62 -9.11 -15.33 -33.48
CA THR A 62 -8.94 -16.37 -32.45
C THR A 62 -8.32 -15.80 -31.17
N GLU A 63 -7.33 -14.91 -31.29
CA GLU A 63 -6.68 -14.27 -30.15
C GLU A 63 -7.65 -13.37 -29.38
N ASP A 64 -8.42 -12.54 -30.07
CA ASP A 64 -9.43 -11.69 -29.45
C ASP A 64 -10.55 -12.51 -28.80
N ALA A 65 -10.97 -13.62 -29.43
CA ALA A 65 -11.95 -14.54 -28.84
C ALA A 65 -11.40 -15.23 -27.57
N ALA A 66 -10.10 -15.53 -27.52
CA ALA A 66 -9.44 -16.06 -26.32
C ALA A 66 -9.45 -15.03 -25.18
N ILE A 67 -9.15 -13.76 -25.46
CA ILE A 67 -9.21 -12.66 -24.48
C ILE A 67 -10.64 -12.47 -23.95
N ALA A 68 -11.64 -12.54 -24.83
CA ALA A 68 -13.04 -12.48 -24.45
C ALA A 68 -13.46 -13.68 -23.57
N LEU A 69 -12.95 -14.89 -23.88
CA LEU A 69 -13.19 -16.10 -23.08
C LEU A 69 -12.61 -15.96 -21.67
N ILE A 70 -11.37 -15.49 -21.57
CA ILE A 70 -10.71 -15.23 -20.28
C ILE A 70 -11.54 -14.24 -19.47
N SER A 71 -12.02 -13.17 -20.11
CA SER A 71 -12.88 -12.18 -19.48
C SER A 71 -14.21 -12.73 -18.95
N GLN A 72 -14.75 -13.81 -19.53
CA GLN A 72 -15.95 -14.48 -19.00
C GLN A 72 -15.61 -15.38 -17.81
N ILE A 73 -14.50 -16.12 -17.88
CA ILE A 73 -14.06 -17.01 -16.80
C ILE A 73 -13.70 -16.18 -15.56
N THR A 74 -13.02 -15.04 -15.71
CA THR A 74 -12.70 -14.14 -14.60
C THR A 74 -13.97 -13.56 -13.95
N ARG A 75 -14.94 -13.11 -14.77
CA ARG A 75 -16.26 -12.68 -14.29
C ARG A 75 -16.97 -13.77 -13.49
N TYR A 76 -16.93 -15.02 -13.94
CA TYR A 76 -17.52 -16.15 -13.21
C TYR A 76 -16.83 -16.40 -11.85
N MET A 77 -15.51 -16.26 -11.80
CA MET A 77 -14.76 -16.37 -10.55
C MET A 77 -15.08 -15.24 -9.56
N GLY A 78 -15.79 -14.18 -10.00
CA GLY A 78 -16.06 -13.00 -9.17
C GLY A 78 -14.82 -12.13 -8.99
N VAL A 79 -13.78 -12.37 -9.80
CA VAL A 79 -12.64 -11.46 -9.91
C VAL A 79 -13.11 -10.37 -10.86
N GLU A 80 -13.62 -9.29 -10.30
CA GLU A 80 -13.73 -8.07 -11.07
C GLU A 80 -12.29 -7.70 -11.44
N ILE A 81 -11.95 -7.70 -12.73
CA ILE A 81 -10.71 -7.08 -13.21
C ILE A 81 -10.93 -5.57 -13.10
N THR A 82 -11.11 -5.08 -11.86
CA THR A 82 -10.78 -3.70 -11.60
C THR A 82 -9.28 -3.58 -11.85
N VAL A 83 -8.89 -2.46 -12.44
CA VAL A 83 -7.50 -2.14 -12.84
C VAL A 83 -6.52 -2.18 -11.65
N GLU A 84 -7.04 -2.40 -10.45
CA GLU A 84 -6.39 -2.52 -9.15
C GLU A 84 -6.21 -3.99 -8.71
N THR A 85 -5.98 -4.94 -9.63
CA THR A 85 -5.60 -6.31 -9.21
C THR A 85 -4.13 -6.30 -8.71
N THR A 86 -3.82 -6.99 -7.59
CA THR A 86 -2.45 -7.02 -7.01
C THR A 86 -1.40 -7.60 -7.95
N GLY A 87 -0.11 -7.25 -7.80
CA GLY A 87 0.97 -7.77 -8.65
C GLY A 87 1.08 -9.31 -8.65
N GLU A 88 0.75 -9.96 -7.53
CA GLU A 88 0.74 -11.42 -7.40
C GLU A 88 -0.53 -12.06 -7.97
N ALA A 89 -1.70 -11.46 -7.72
CA ALA A 89 -2.95 -11.89 -8.36
C ALA A 89 -2.89 -11.67 -9.88
N ARG A 90 -2.31 -10.55 -10.32
CA ARG A 90 -2.04 -10.22 -11.72
C ARG A 90 -1.01 -11.15 -12.32
N GLY A 91 0.10 -11.45 -11.64
CA GLY A 91 1.07 -12.44 -12.11
C GLY A 91 0.45 -13.83 -12.25
N THR A 92 -0.41 -14.24 -11.32
CA THR A 92 -1.16 -15.49 -11.43
C THR A 92 -2.18 -15.44 -12.56
N LEU A 93 -2.89 -14.33 -12.72
CA LEU A 93 -3.86 -14.10 -13.80
C LEU A 93 -3.17 -14.05 -15.16
N ASP A 94 -1.99 -13.46 -15.25
CA ASP A 94 -1.17 -13.33 -16.46
C ASP A 94 -0.62 -14.70 -16.87
N SER A 95 -0.11 -15.48 -15.91
CA SER A 95 0.26 -16.88 -16.15
C SER A 95 -0.95 -17.70 -16.61
N TYR A 96 -2.08 -17.56 -15.93
CA TYR A 96 -3.33 -18.23 -16.30
C TYR A 96 -3.84 -17.79 -17.69
N THR A 97 -3.72 -16.51 -18.02
CA THR A 97 -4.08 -15.93 -19.33
C THR A 97 -3.17 -16.49 -20.42
N ALA A 98 -1.87 -16.59 -20.15
CA ALA A 98 -0.90 -17.20 -21.06
C ALA A 98 -1.23 -18.68 -21.30
N ASP A 99 -1.57 -19.43 -20.26
CA ASP A 99 -1.95 -20.84 -20.34
C ASP A 99 -3.24 -21.05 -21.15
N VAL A 100 -4.30 -20.27 -20.87
CA VAL A 100 -5.57 -20.35 -21.61
C VAL A 100 -5.36 -19.96 -23.08
N THR A 101 -4.60 -18.89 -23.35
CA THR A 101 -4.29 -18.45 -24.71
C THR A 101 -3.50 -19.52 -25.46
N SER A 102 -2.55 -20.17 -24.79
CA SER A 102 -1.77 -21.27 -25.35
C SER A 102 -2.66 -22.46 -25.73
N VAL A 103 -3.58 -22.88 -24.84
CA VAL A 103 -4.53 -23.97 -25.11
C VAL A 103 -5.48 -23.64 -26.25
N VAL A 104 -5.93 -22.38 -26.36
CA VAL A 104 -6.82 -21.95 -27.45
C VAL A 104 -6.09 -21.90 -28.79
N LYS A 105 -4.83 -21.45 -28.81
CA LYS A 105 -4.00 -21.35 -30.03
C LYS A 105 -3.50 -22.72 -30.50
N GLN A 106 -3.12 -23.61 -29.58
CA GLN A 106 -2.75 -24.98 -29.89
C GLN A 106 -4.01 -25.77 -30.27
N SER A 107 -4.15 -26.09 -31.55
CA SER A 107 -5.26 -26.91 -32.07
C SER A 107 -5.10 -28.38 -31.62
N GLY A 108 -5.25 -28.66 -30.32
CA GLY A 108 -5.05 -29.98 -29.72
C GLY A 108 -5.63 -30.08 -28.31
N SER A 109 -5.84 -31.30 -27.81
CA SER A 109 -6.48 -31.63 -26.52
C SER A 109 -5.61 -31.30 -25.30
N SER A 110 -4.85 -30.20 -25.34
CA SER A 110 -4.03 -29.77 -24.22
C SER A 110 -4.92 -29.28 -23.09
N ARG A 111 -4.73 -29.82 -21.89
CA ARG A 111 -5.49 -29.46 -20.69
C ARG A 111 -4.55 -28.73 -19.75
N VAL A 112 -4.93 -27.53 -19.32
CA VAL A 112 -4.24 -26.81 -18.26
C VAL A 112 -5.20 -26.63 -17.09
N SER A 113 -4.85 -27.17 -15.92
CA SER A 113 -5.55 -26.94 -14.65
C SER A 113 -7.07 -27.16 -14.66
N GLY A 114 -7.58 -28.07 -15.48
CA GLY A 114 -9.03 -28.34 -15.58
C GLY A 114 -9.74 -27.63 -16.74
N PHE A 115 -9.09 -26.67 -17.40
CA PHE A 115 -9.53 -26.01 -18.62
C PHE A 115 -9.19 -26.82 -19.87
N SER A 116 -10.12 -26.90 -20.82
CA SER A 116 -9.89 -27.47 -22.14
C SER A 116 -10.79 -26.83 -23.20
N LEU A 117 -10.28 -26.75 -24.43
CA LEU A 117 -11.06 -26.37 -25.60
C LEU A 117 -11.95 -27.56 -26.01
N LYS A 118 -13.27 -27.38 -25.97
CA LYS A 118 -14.25 -28.41 -26.34
C LYS A 118 -14.59 -28.36 -27.82
N ASP A 119 -14.79 -27.17 -28.36
CA ASP A 119 -15.12 -26.99 -29.77
C ASP A 119 -14.68 -25.60 -30.28
N ARG A 120 -14.42 -25.51 -31.59
CA ARG A 120 -14.08 -24.27 -32.28
C ARG A 120 -14.79 -24.23 -33.62
N TYR A 121 -15.53 -23.16 -33.87
CA TYR A 121 -16.26 -22.97 -35.11
C TYR A 121 -15.84 -21.65 -35.78
N VAL A 122 -15.53 -21.71 -37.07
CA VAL A 122 -15.08 -20.54 -37.85
C VAL A 122 -16.06 -20.30 -38.97
N VAL A 123 -16.55 -19.07 -39.06
CA VAL A 123 -17.45 -18.62 -40.12
C VAL A 123 -16.74 -17.54 -40.92
N LYS A 124 -16.67 -17.71 -42.24
CA LYS A 124 -16.22 -16.66 -43.16
C LYS A 124 -17.44 -16.06 -43.86
N GLN A 125 -17.63 -14.75 -43.73
CA GLN A 125 -18.70 -13.99 -44.37
C GLN A 125 -18.09 -12.83 -45.15
N GLY A 126 -18.05 -12.96 -46.48
CA GLY A 126 -17.36 -11.99 -47.33
C GLY A 126 -15.87 -11.92 -47.01
N THR A 127 -15.37 -10.72 -46.67
CA THR A 127 -13.98 -10.50 -46.23
C THR A 127 -13.77 -10.74 -44.75
N ALA A 128 -14.84 -10.90 -43.95
CA ALA A 128 -14.73 -11.05 -42.51
C ALA A 128 -14.64 -12.53 -42.10
N ALA A 129 -13.90 -12.79 -41.02
CA ALA A 129 -13.85 -14.09 -40.37
C ALA A 129 -14.25 -13.96 -38.90
N THR A 130 -15.23 -14.75 -38.48
CA THR A 130 -15.68 -14.84 -37.08
C THR A 130 -15.27 -16.19 -36.51
N VAL A 131 -14.64 -16.17 -35.34
CA VAL A 131 -14.24 -17.37 -34.60
C VAL A 131 -15.08 -17.47 -33.35
N TYR A 132 -15.70 -18.63 -33.14
CA TYR A 132 -16.42 -19.01 -31.93
C TYR A 132 -15.64 -20.10 -31.20
N ILE A 133 -15.55 -19.97 -29.89
CA ILE A 133 -14.82 -20.86 -29.01
C ILE A 133 -15.77 -21.37 -27.92
N LEU A 134 -15.89 -22.69 -27.81
CA LEU A 134 -16.51 -23.35 -26.67
C LEU A 134 -15.42 -24.00 -25.83
N ALA A 135 -15.27 -23.53 -24.60
CA ALA A 135 -14.41 -24.15 -23.62
C ALA A 135 -15.21 -24.84 -22.53
N GLN A 136 -14.58 -25.82 -21.91
CA GLN A 136 -15.09 -26.48 -20.71
C GLN A 136 -14.04 -26.42 -19.61
N TYR A 137 -14.48 -26.22 -18.38
CA TYR A 137 -13.65 -26.22 -17.19
C TYR A 137 -14.23 -27.22 -16.20
N VAL A 138 -13.40 -28.10 -15.62
CA VAL A 138 -13.84 -28.94 -14.50
C VAL A 138 -14.35 -28.08 -13.36
N THR A 139 -15.63 -28.26 -13.01
CA THR A 139 -16.35 -27.41 -12.05
C THR A 139 -15.67 -27.42 -10.68
N ALA A 140 -15.15 -28.57 -10.24
CA ALA A 140 -14.43 -28.69 -8.98
C ALA A 140 -13.12 -27.88 -8.96
N ASP A 141 -12.34 -27.93 -10.04
CA ASP A 141 -11.08 -27.19 -10.17
C ASP A 141 -11.34 -25.68 -10.25
N LEU A 142 -12.37 -25.27 -10.99
CA LEU A 142 -12.80 -23.87 -11.10
C LEU A 142 -13.25 -23.29 -9.75
N ASN A 143 -14.01 -24.06 -8.97
CA ASN A 143 -14.43 -23.64 -7.63
C ASN A 143 -13.27 -23.59 -6.64
N LYS A 144 -12.31 -24.52 -6.76
CA LYS A 144 -11.09 -24.50 -5.95
C LYS A 144 -10.26 -23.24 -6.23
N GLU A 145 -10.11 -22.86 -7.50
CA GLU A 145 -9.37 -21.66 -7.89
C GLU A 145 -10.09 -20.38 -7.44
N LYS A 146 -11.42 -20.33 -7.60
CA LYS A 146 -12.25 -19.27 -7.03
C LYS A 146 -12.04 -19.09 -5.52
N ALA A 147 -12.05 -20.20 -4.77
CA ALA A 147 -11.84 -20.17 -3.33
C ALA A 147 -10.41 -19.70 -2.96
N ARG A 148 -9.40 -20.13 -3.71
CA ARG A 148 -8.00 -19.72 -3.52
C ARG A 148 -7.83 -18.21 -3.71
N ILE A 149 -8.38 -17.66 -4.78
CA ILE A 149 -8.31 -16.22 -5.07
C ILE A 149 -9.08 -15.42 -4.01
N ALA A 150 -10.28 -15.86 -3.64
CA ALA A 150 -11.06 -15.21 -2.58
C ALA A 150 -10.32 -15.18 -1.23
N ALA A 151 -9.55 -16.23 -0.90
CA ALA A 151 -8.73 -16.27 0.30
C ALA A 151 -7.61 -15.21 0.29
N VAL A 152 -6.93 -15.02 -0.85
CA VAL A 152 -5.87 -13.99 -1.00
C VAL A 152 -6.46 -12.59 -0.82
N PHE A 153 -7.61 -12.29 -1.44
CA PHE A 153 -8.26 -10.99 -1.26
C PHE A 153 -8.67 -10.76 0.20
N LYS A 154 -9.24 -11.77 0.85
CA LYS A 154 -9.60 -11.70 2.27
C LYS A 154 -8.38 -11.46 3.16
N GLU A 155 -7.25 -12.10 2.88
CA GLU A 155 -6.01 -11.90 3.63
C GLU A 155 -5.51 -10.45 3.51
N GLN A 156 -5.58 -9.85 2.33
CA GLN A 156 -5.21 -8.46 2.12
C GLN A 156 -6.17 -7.47 2.80
N GLU A 157 -7.48 -7.74 2.76
CA GLU A 157 -8.46 -6.95 3.50
C GLU A 157 -8.20 -7.03 5.01
N ASP A 158 -7.94 -8.23 5.52
CA ASP A 158 -7.58 -8.48 6.91
C ASP A 158 -6.28 -7.78 7.30
N ALA A 159 -5.30 -7.70 6.39
CA ALA A 159 -4.02 -7.04 6.63
C ALA A 159 -4.18 -5.53 6.92
N VAL A 160 -5.26 -4.91 6.44
CA VAL A 160 -5.60 -3.51 6.76
C VAL A 160 -6.59 -3.44 7.93
N ALA A 161 -7.61 -4.30 7.93
CA ALA A 161 -8.69 -4.25 8.92
C ALA A 161 -8.24 -4.66 10.33
N LYS A 162 -7.34 -5.63 10.46
CA LYS A 162 -6.86 -6.10 11.78
C LYS A 162 -6.04 -5.03 12.50
N PRO A 163 -5.02 -4.39 11.87
CA PRO A 163 -4.30 -3.30 12.53
C PRO A 163 -5.22 -2.11 12.84
N GLU A 164 -6.16 -1.75 11.95
CA GLU A 164 -7.13 -0.70 12.25
C GLU A 164 -7.97 -1.00 13.50
N ALA A 165 -8.54 -2.21 13.59
CA ALA A 165 -9.32 -2.63 14.75
C ALA A 165 -8.48 -2.70 16.04
N ALA A 166 -7.22 -3.14 15.94
CA ALA A 166 -6.26 -3.12 17.04
C ALA A 166 -5.98 -1.68 17.49
N GLY A 167 -5.87 -0.74 16.55
CA GLY A 167 -5.73 0.69 16.81
C GLY A 167 -6.93 1.27 17.54
N ASP A 168 -8.15 0.95 17.08
CA ASP A 168 -9.41 1.38 17.70
C ASP A 168 -9.53 0.84 19.14
N SER A 169 -9.19 -0.43 19.35
CA SER A 169 -9.16 -1.07 20.66
C SER A 169 -8.12 -0.45 21.59
N ALA A 170 -6.91 -0.17 21.09
CA ALA A 170 -5.86 0.47 21.86
C ALA A 170 -6.23 1.91 22.26
N ALA A 171 -6.80 2.69 21.33
CA ALA A 171 -7.22 4.06 21.59
C ALA A 171 -8.32 4.15 22.65
N SER A 172 -9.32 3.26 22.58
CA SER A 172 -10.39 3.18 23.58
C SER A 172 -9.92 2.68 24.94
N SER A 173 -8.83 1.91 24.98
CA SER A 173 -8.22 1.42 26.22
C SER A 173 -7.17 2.37 26.83
N GLY A 174 -6.98 3.56 26.25
CA GLY A 174 -5.95 4.51 26.70
C GLY A 174 -4.51 4.13 26.33
N ARG A 175 -4.31 3.11 25.49
CA ARG A 175 -2.99 2.68 24.99
C ARG A 175 -2.64 3.46 23.72
N TYR A 176 -2.37 4.76 23.88
CA TYR A 176 -2.27 5.69 22.75
C TYR A 176 -1.08 5.40 21.80
N PHE A 177 0.07 4.96 22.32
CA PHE A 177 1.22 4.62 21.48
C PHE A 177 0.95 3.39 20.61
N ASP A 178 0.34 2.36 21.21
CA ASP A 178 -0.11 1.17 20.48
C ASP A 178 -1.13 1.56 19.41
N ALA A 179 -2.05 2.48 19.72
CA ALA A 179 -3.04 2.95 18.75
C ALA A 179 -2.37 3.60 17.53
N ILE A 180 -1.44 4.54 17.76
CA ILE A 180 -0.69 5.22 16.70
C ILE A 180 0.07 4.20 15.85
N LYS A 181 0.80 3.27 16.49
CA LYS A 181 1.54 2.22 15.79
C LYS A 181 0.62 1.38 14.90
N ASN A 182 -0.48 0.87 15.44
CA ASN A 182 -1.41 0.02 14.71
C ASN A 182 -2.11 0.77 13.55
N TYR A 183 -2.44 2.04 13.73
CA TYR A 183 -2.97 2.85 12.62
C TYR A 183 -1.93 3.08 11.53
N VAL A 184 -0.67 3.34 11.89
CA VAL A 184 0.40 3.47 10.90
C VAL A 184 0.68 2.13 10.20
N GLU A 185 0.59 1.01 10.89
CA GLU A 185 0.64 -0.33 10.26
C GLU A 185 -0.52 -0.53 9.27
N ALA A 186 -1.74 -0.09 9.61
CA ALA A 186 -2.87 -0.11 8.69
C ALA A 186 -2.64 0.79 7.46
N VAL A 187 -2.03 1.96 7.65
CA VAL A 187 -1.62 2.88 6.56
C VAL A 187 -0.61 2.20 5.65
N VAL A 188 0.45 1.59 6.21
CA VAL A 188 1.48 0.87 5.44
C VAL A 188 0.84 -0.26 4.64
N ALA A 189 0.02 -1.09 5.28
CA ALA A 189 -0.69 -2.18 4.63
C ALA A 189 -1.60 -1.67 3.49
N ALA A 190 -2.40 -0.64 3.74
CA ALA A 190 -3.28 -0.05 2.73
C ALA A 190 -2.46 0.54 1.55
N SER A 191 -1.35 1.22 1.84
CA SER A 191 -0.52 1.91 0.85
C SER A 191 0.16 0.97 -0.15
N GLY A 192 0.46 -0.26 0.28
CA GLY A 192 1.05 -1.32 -0.55
C GLY A 192 0.03 -2.33 -1.07
N SER A 193 -1.23 -2.24 -0.66
CA SER A 193 -2.29 -3.17 -1.07
C SER A 193 -3.02 -2.66 -2.32
N ASN A 194 -3.51 -3.59 -3.15
CA ASN A 194 -4.48 -3.27 -4.18
C ASN A 194 -5.86 -3.86 -3.80
N ILE A 195 -6.34 -3.50 -2.61
CA ILE A 195 -7.70 -3.82 -2.17
C ILE A 195 -8.67 -2.72 -2.59
N ALA A 196 -9.95 -3.06 -2.72
CA ALA A 196 -10.99 -2.08 -2.98
C ALA A 196 -10.97 -0.97 -1.90
N ASN A 197 -11.00 0.28 -2.35
CA ASN A 197 -10.98 1.47 -1.50
C ASN A 197 -9.70 1.60 -0.64
N ALA A 198 -8.56 1.08 -1.10
CA ALA A 198 -7.28 1.19 -0.39
C ALA A 198 -6.95 2.63 0.01
N ASP A 199 -7.11 3.60 -0.90
CA ASP A 199 -6.84 5.01 -0.62
C ASP A 199 -7.77 5.60 0.47
N ILE A 200 -9.05 5.24 0.45
CA ILE A 200 -10.01 5.68 1.48
C ILE A 200 -9.65 5.08 2.84
N LYS A 201 -9.28 3.79 2.88
CA LYS A 201 -8.85 3.12 4.12
C LYS A 201 -7.54 3.70 4.63
N LEU A 202 -6.62 4.05 3.73
CA LEU A 202 -5.37 4.72 4.06
C LEU A 202 -5.66 6.08 4.70
N GLU A 203 -6.40 6.95 4.02
CA GLU A 203 -6.73 8.29 4.52
C GLU A 203 -7.44 8.22 5.87
N ARG A 204 -8.39 7.30 6.03
CA ARG A 204 -9.08 7.07 7.31
C ARG A 204 -8.09 6.74 8.43
N ASN A 205 -7.15 5.83 8.21
CA ASN A 205 -6.18 5.43 9.22
C ASN A 205 -5.14 6.53 9.50
N VAL A 206 -4.74 7.31 8.48
CA VAL A 206 -3.95 8.53 8.68
C VAL A 206 -4.67 9.49 9.62
N ASN A 207 -5.95 9.77 9.34
CA ASN A 207 -6.75 10.69 10.16
C ASN A 207 -6.91 10.18 11.60
N LYS A 208 -7.10 8.87 11.79
CA LYS A 208 -7.13 8.25 13.13
C LYS A 208 -5.79 8.41 13.87
N ALA A 209 -4.67 8.12 13.22
CA ALA A 209 -3.33 8.31 13.81
C ALA A 209 -3.09 9.76 14.22
N ARG A 210 -3.40 10.71 13.32
CA ARG A 210 -3.27 12.14 13.57
C ARG A 210 -4.20 12.63 14.69
N ALA A 211 -5.43 12.10 14.78
CA ALA A 211 -6.35 12.44 15.86
C ALA A 211 -5.83 12.02 17.24
N VAL A 212 -5.18 10.86 17.34
CA VAL A 212 -4.53 10.43 18.59
C VAL A 212 -3.29 11.27 18.87
N LEU A 213 -2.42 11.48 17.88
CA LEU A 213 -1.23 12.32 18.01
C LEU A 213 -1.56 13.74 18.44
N GLY A 214 -2.57 14.37 17.82
CA GLY A 214 -2.99 15.74 18.11
C GLY A 214 -3.38 15.97 19.57
N LYS A 215 -3.81 14.93 20.28
CA LYS A 215 -4.16 14.97 21.70
C LYS A 215 -2.98 14.72 22.63
N LEU A 216 -1.85 14.21 22.12
CA LEU A 216 -0.63 14.05 22.91
C LEU A 216 0.08 15.39 23.04
N GLN A 217 0.24 15.86 24.27
CA GLN A 217 0.93 17.11 24.55
C GLN A 217 1.85 17.03 25.76
N PHE A 218 2.97 17.74 25.67
CA PHE A 218 3.80 18.04 26.81
C PHE A 218 3.37 19.35 27.44
N ILE A 219 3.20 19.34 28.75
CA ILE A 219 2.85 20.51 29.57
C ILE A 219 4.05 20.81 30.47
N ARG A 220 4.49 22.07 30.48
CA ARG A 220 5.58 22.54 31.35
C ARG A 220 5.13 22.48 32.81
N ILE A 221 5.88 21.78 33.65
CA ILE A 221 5.61 21.74 35.10
C ILE A 221 6.58 22.67 35.82
N ASP A 222 7.88 22.36 35.74
CA ASP A 222 8.88 23.17 36.40
C ASP A 222 10.26 23.03 35.75
N ALA A 223 11.10 24.05 35.91
CA ALA A 223 12.51 24.00 35.54
C ALA A 223 13.31 25.13 36.18
N PRO A 224 14.63 24.94 36.36
CA PRO A 224 15.52 26.04 36.69
C PRO A 224 15.60 27.02 35.50
N THR A 225 15.56 28.32 35.78
CA THR A 225 15.79 29.38 34.78
C THR A 225 17.27 29.78 34.70
N THR A 226 18.03 29.46 35.74
CA THR A 226 19.48 29.68 35.81
C THR A 226 20.18 28.50 36.46
N ALA A 227 21.44 28.30 36.11
CA ALA A 227 22.32 27.32 36.74
C ALA A 227 23.71 27.92 36.95
N GLY A 228 24.41 27.51 38.00
CA GLY A 228 25.81 27.88 38.23
C GLY A 228 26.74 26.90 37.52
N ILE A 229 27.77 27.39 36.84
CA ILE A 229 28.80 26.51 36.27
C ILE A 229 29.40 25.60 37.36
N GLY A 230 29.51 24.30 37.06
CA GLY A 230 30.04 23.29 37.97
C GLY A 230 29.17 23.00 39.20
N LYS A 231 27.95 23.54 39.28
CA LYS A 231 27.02 23.31 40.38
C LYS A 231 25.84 22.45 39.95
N ASP A 232 25.28 21.72 40.89
CA ASP A 232 24.01 21.03 40.69
C ASP A 232 22.89 22.05 40.40
N TYR A 233 21.92 21.62 39.61
CA TYR A 233 20.71 22.38 39.35
C TYR A 233 19.86 22.46 40.62
N ALA A 234 19.30 23.64 40.91
CA ALA A 234 18.48 23.85 42.11
C ALA A 234 17.23 22.96 42.18
N LYS A 235 16.75 22.50 41.01
CA LYS A 235 15.62 21.60 40.83
C LYS A 235 15.70 20.92 39.46
N PRO A 236 15.06 19.76 39.28
CA PRO A 236 15.00 19.09 37.98
C PRO A 236 14.17 19.87 36.96
N PHE A 237 14.35 19.53 35.69
CA PHE A 237 13.44 19.89 34.61
C PHE A 237 12.28 18.88 34.60
N GLN A 238 11.05 19.39 34.55
CA GLN A 238 9.84 18.58 34.66
C GLN A 238 8.83 18.96 33.59
N ALA A 239 8.40 17.96 32.82
CA ALA A 239 7.33 18.06 31.85
C ALA A 239 6.32 16.93 32.07
N ARG A 240 5.03 17.24 31.95
CA ARG A 240 3.95 16.25 32.03
C ARG A 240 3.48 15.91 30.63
N LEU A 241 3.57 14.64 30.26
CA LEU A 241 2.94 14.12 29.05
C LEU A 241 1.49 13.78 29.37
N ALA A 242 0.56 14.36 28.62
CA ALA A 242 -0.87 14.22 28.82
C ALA A 242 -1.60 13.88 27.51
N TYR A 243 -2.79 13.29 27.64
CA TYR A 243 -3.70 13.05 26.54
C TYR A 243 -4.96 13.91 26.66
N GLY A 244 -5.16 14.85 25.72
CA GLY A 244 -6.22 15.87 25.76
C GLY A 244 -5.70 17.22 26.21
N GLU A 245 -6.58 18.20 26.38
CA GLU A 245 -6.24 19.60 26.66
C GLU A 245 -6.37 19.98 28.14
N GLY A 246 -5.57 20.96 28.57
CA GLY A 246 -5.63 21.54 29.91
C GLY A 246 -5.03 20.70 31.05
N ASP A 247 -5.11 21.25 32.26
CA ASP A 247 -4.47 20.65 33.45
C ASP A 247 -5.16 19.39 33.95
N ALA A 248 -6.46 19.22 33.64
CA ALA A 248 -7.24 18.04 33.99
C ALA A 248 -7.01 16.85 33.03
N ALA A 249 -6.29 17.04 31.92
CA ALA A 249 -6.01 15.96 30.98
C ALA A 249 -5.24 14.82 31.68
N PRO A 250 -5.62 13.54 31.47
CA PRO A 250 -4.92 12.41 32.08
C PRO A 250 -3.45 12.37 31.66
N GLY A 251 -2.58 12.17 32.65
CA GLY A 251 -1.15 11.92 32.41
C GLY A 251 -0.92 10.53 31.83
N ILE A 252 0.11 10.38 31.01
CA ILE A 252 0.44 9.10 30.36
C ILE A 252 1.64 8.47 31.06
N PRO A 253 1.45 7.40 31.85
CA PRO A 253 2.53 6.77 32.60
C PRO A 253 3.38 5.84 31.72
N GLY A 254 4.64 5.65 32.10
CA GLY A 254 5.56 4.70 31.45
C GLY A 254 5.94 5.05 30.00
N ALA A 255 5.63 6.27 29.55
CA ALA A 255 6.00 6.75 28.24
C ALA A 255 7.50 7.04 28.20
N GLU A 256 8.15 6.57 27.15
CA GLU A 256 9.56 6.79 26.97
C GLU A 256 9.83 8.13 26.28
N VAL A 257 10.70 8.92 26.90
CA VAL A 257 11.10 10.23 26.41
C VAL A 257 12.61 10.33 26.29
N PHE A 258 13.08 10.89 25.20
CA PHE A 258 14.45 11.34 25.05
C PHE A 258 14.62 12.71 25.67
N VAL A 259 15.62 12.85 26.53
CA VAL A 259 16.03 14.12 27.11
C VAL A 259 17.29 14.58 26.39
N THR A 260 17.22 15.71 25.70
CA THR A 260 18.36 16.28 24.99
C THR A 260 18.86 17.53 25.69
N TYR A 261 20.17 17.64 25.90
CA TYR A 261 20.79 18.77 26.59
C TYR A 261 22.21 19.02 26.10
N GLN A 262 22.76 20.20 26.39
CA GLN A 262 24.07 20.62 25.89
C GLN A 262 25.20 20.36 26.90
N ARG A 263 26.37 19.96 26.40
CA ARG A 263 27.61 19.72 27.17
C ARG A 263 28.82 20.19 26.40
N ARG A 264 29.86 20.65 27.09
CA ARG A 264 31.15 20.99 26.50
C ARG A 264 32.07 19.76 26.49
N GLN A 265 32.62 19.43 25.32
CA GLN A 265 33.65 18.39 25.21
C GLN A 265 35.02 18.91 25.65
N THR A 266 35.97 18.00 25.87
CA THR A 266 37.38 18.32 26.14
C THR A 266 38.02 19.18 25.05
N SER A 267 37.51 19.10 23.81
CA SER A 267 37.91 19.94 22.66
C SER A 267 37.41 21.39 22.74
N GLY A 268 36.58 21.74 23.73
CA GLY A 268 35.95 23.05 23.89
C GLY A 268 34.64 23.23 23.11
N ARG A 269 34.28 22.30 22.21
CA ARG A 269 33.03 22.33 21.44
C ARG A 269 31.83 21.97 22.30
N VAL A 270 30.73 22.71 22.16
CA VAL A 270 29.43 22.36 22.75
C VAL A 270 28.73 21.33 21.86
N VAL A 271 28.27 20.24 22.46
CA VAL A 271 27.57 19.13 21.80
C VAL A 271 26.27 18.80 22.52
N THR A 272 25.34 18.20 21.79
CA THR A 272 24.10 17.66 22.35
C THR A 272 24.35 16.25 22.91
N ARG A 273 23.81 15.98 24.10
CA ARG A 273 23.69 14.66 24.70
C ARG A 273 22.22 14.27 24.73
N THR A 274 21.97 12.98 24.59
CA THR A 274 20.63 12.39 24.64
C THR A 274 20.61 11.29 25.70
N GLU A 275 19.64 11.35 26.59
CA GLU A 275 19.38 10.33 27.60
C GLU A 275 17.93 9.86 27.54
N ARG A 276 17.63 8.68 28.09
CA ARG A 276 16.28 8.12 28.13
C ARG A 276 15.69 8.32 29.52
N ALA A 277 14.44 8.77 29.58
CA ALA A 277 13.65 8.82 30.80
C ALA A 277 12.27 8.20 30.56
N LEU A 278 11.62 7.79 31.65
CA LEU A 278 10.23 7.32 31.63
C LEU A 278 9.36 8.32 32.39
N THR A 279 8.12 8.49 31.94
CA THR A 279 7.13 9.23 32.69
C THR A 279 6.64 8.42 33.91
N ASP A 280 6.42 9.11 35.03
CA ASP A 280 5.88 8.50 36.26
C ASP A 280 4.38 8.18 36.16
N ALA A 281 3.77 7.70 37.25
CA ALA A 281 2.34 7.38 37.33
C ALA A 281 1.41 8.57 37.00
N ARG A 282 1.90 9.82 37.08
CA ARG A 282 1.17 11.05 36.76
C ARG A 282 1.52 11.58 35.36
N GLY A 283 2.31 10.83 34.59
CA GLY A 283 2.79 11.24 33.28
C GLY A 283 3.94 12.25 33.32
N ILE A 284 4.62 12.43 34.46
CA ILE A 284 5.69 13.42 34.60
C ILE A 284 7.03 12.78 34.26
N ALA A 285 7.72 13.36 33.26
CA ALA A 285 9.14 13.15 33.04
C ALA A 285 9.93 14.18 33.86
N SER A 286 10.87 13.70 34.68
CA SER A 286 11.71 14.53 35.54
C SER A 286 13.17 14.18 35.30
N PHE A 287 13.99 15.18 34.98
CA PHE A 287 15.42 14.97 34.69
C PHE A 287 16.28 16.09 35.26
N ALA A 288 17.38 15.71 35.91
CA ALA A 288 18.42 16.62 36.38
C ALA A 288 19.71 16.30 35.61
N PRO A 289 20.15 17.15 34.67
CA PRO A 289 21.41 16.95 33.98
C PRO A 289 22.59 17.02 34.96
N PRO A 290 23.74 16.41 34.62
CA PRO A 290 24.96 16.63 35.38
C PRO A 290 25.36 18.12 35.38
N PRO A 291 26.14 18.59 36.37
CA PRO A 291 26.53 19.99 36.49
C PRO A 291 27.04 20.59 35.16
N PRO A 292 26.63 21.83 34.82
CA PRO A 292 26.97 22.41 33.54
C PRO A 292 28.45 22.80 33.46
N ASP A 293 29.04 22.64 32.28
CA ASP A 293 30.48 22.77 32.00
C ASP A 293 30.82 23.94 31.05
N PHE A 294 29.83 24.79 30.75
CA PHE A 294 30.00 26.02 29.95
C PHE A 294 29.11 27.15 30.47
N VAL A 295 29.39 28.39 30.05
CA VAL A 295 28.62 29.59 30.38
C VAL A 295 27.83 30.01 29.14
N GLY A 296 26.58 30.44 29.33
CA GLY A 296 25.74 30.97 28.24
C GLY A 296 24.29 30.49 28.32
N LYS A 297 23.54 30.76 27.24
CA LYS A 297 22.18 30.22 27.06
C LYS A 297 22.27 28.73 26.74
N ALA A 298 21.37 27.95 27.31
CA ALA A 298 21.26 26.53 27.06
C ALA A 298 19.79 26.12 26.95
N THR A 299 19.57 25.02 26.23
CA THR A 299 18.25 24.42 26.08
C THR A 299 18.30 22.97 26.51
N LEU A 300 17.29 22.55 27.28
CA LEU A 300 16.97 21.15 27.52
C LEU A 300 15.62 20.83 26.89
N SER A 301 15.52 19.73 26.15
CA SER A 301 14.26 19.33 25.54
C SER A 301 13.87 17.91 25.94
N PHE A 302 12.58 17.70 26.17
CA PHE A 302 11.99 16.36 26.20
C PHE A 302 11.36 16.10 24.84
N VAL A 303 11.65 14.94 24.24
CA VAL A 303 11.09 14.49 22.97
C VAL A 303 10.50 13.11 23.20
N LEU A 304 9.26 12.90 22.78
CA LEU A 304 8.63 11.59 22.88
C LEU A 304 9.34 10.60 21.95
N ASN A 305 9.69 9.41 22.46
CA ASN A 305 10.24 8.37 21.62
C ASN A 305 9.13 7.75 20.77
N LEU A 306 9.21 7.94 19.45
CA LEU A 306 8.28 7.41 18.45
C LEU A 306 9.05 6.81 17.26
N ASP A 307 10.28 6.35 17.50
CA ASP A 307 11.19 5.93 16.43
C ASP A 307 10.66 4.71 15.67
N SER A 308 10.06 3.75 16.37
CA SER A 308 9.39 2.60 15.74
C SER A 308 8.26 3.02 14.80
N THR A 309 7.58 4.12 15.10
CA THR A 309 6.52 4.66 14.23
C THR A 309 7.12 5.36 13.02
N ARG A 310 8.22 6.09 13.19
CA ARG A 310 8.95 6.74 12.09
C ARG A 310 9.48 5.71 11.09
N GLU A 311 10.08 4.63 11.57
CA GLU A 311 10.56 3.52 10.72
C GLU A 311 9.44 2.87 9.90
N LEU A 312 8.20 2.88 10.39
CA LEU A 312 7.06 2.38 9.62
C LEU A 312 6.64 3.35 8.52
N LEU A 313 6.76 4.67 8.74
CA LEU A 313 6.45 5.67 7.71
C LEU A 313 7.36 5.56 6.49
N ASP A 314 8.62 5.15 6.68
CA ASP A 314 9.59 4.93 5.60
C ASP A 314 9.16 3.82 4.62
N LYS A 315 8.22 2.96 5.02
CA LYS A 315 7.67 1.87 4.18
C LYS A 315 6.54 2.36 3.27
N ILE A 316 6.05 3.57 3.46
CA ILE A 316 4.94 4.13 2.68
C ILE A 316 5.49 4.62 1.33
N PRO A 317 4.90 4.22 0.18
CA PRO A 317 5.34 4.68 -1.13
C PRO A 317 5.27 6.21 -1.30
N ALA A 318 6.21 6.77 -2.07
CA ALA A 318 6.35 8.21 -2.30
C ALA A 318 5.08 8.89 -2.86
N ARG A 319 4.18 8.16 -3.53
CA ARG A 319 2.88 8.70 -3.99
C ARG A 319 2.01 9.23 -2.85
N TYR A 320 2.24 8.79 -1.62
CA TYR A 320 1.54 9.24 -0.41
C TYR A 320 2.40 10.17 0.47
N ALA A 321 3.45 10.80 -0.08
CA ALA A 321 4.36 11.67 0.67
C ALA A 321 3.63 12.72 1.51
N GLY A 322 2.55 13.33 0.99
CA GLY A 322 1.76 14.30 1.76
C GLY A 322 1.16 13.75 3.07
N PHE A 323 0.79 12.47 3.11
CA PHE A 323 0.34 11.82 4.34
C PHE A 323 1.49 11.49 5.29
N VAL A 324 2.63 11.06 4.73
CA VAL A 324 3.85 10.80 5.50
C VAL A 324 4.32 12.08 6.19
N ASP A 325 4.39 13.18 5.45
CA ASP A 325 4.80 14.49 5.95
C ASP A 325 3.84 14.97 7.05
N ALA A 326 2.52 14.83 6.85
CA ALA A 326 1.53 15.22 7.84
C ALA A 326 1.66 14.45 9.16
N ILE A 327 1.88 13.13 9.11
CA ILE A 327 2.14 12.33 10.32
C ILE A 327 3.52 12.70 10.91
N GLY A 328 4.54 12.85 10.07
CA GLY A 328 5.89 13.23 10.48
C GLY A 328 5.93 14.54 11.26
N ASP A 329 5.22 15.57 10.78
CA ASP A 329 5.04 16.85 11.46
C ASP A 329 4.34 16.67 12.81
N ASP A 330 3.27 15.86 12.86
CA ASP A 330 2.55 15.57 14.09
C ASP A 330 3.40 14.78 15.09
N LEU A 331 4.33 13.92 14.65
CA LEU A 331 5.31 13.23 15.49
C LEU A 331 6.40 14.19 16.01
N ALA A 332 6.92 15.07 15.15
CA ALA A 332 7.99 16.02 15.50
C ALA A 332 7.54 17.04 16.55
N ARG A 333 6.26 17.43 16.52
CA ARG A 333 5.65 18.33 17.51
C ARG A 333 5.54 17.74 18.92
N ARG A 334 5.79 16.44 19.11
CA ARG A 334 5.76 15.80 20.45
C ARG A 334 7.06 16.03 21.20
N SER A 335 7.35 17.30 21.44
CA SER A 335 8.50 17.75 22.21
C SER A 335 8.18 19.02 23.00
N ILE A 336 8.97 19.29 24.02
CA ILE A 336 8.95 20.54 24.77
C ILE A 336 10.37 20.96 25.11
N SER A 337 10.64 22.26 25.07
CA SER A 337 11.95 22.84 25.31
C SER A 337 11.95 23.79 26.50
N PHE A 338 13.04 23.75 27.25
CA PHE A 338 13.31 24.54 28.44
C PHE A 338 14.57 25.36 28.21
N GLU A 339 14.40 26.66 28.03
CA GLU A 339 15.51 27.60 27.95
C GLU A 339 15.96 28.03 29.36
N TYR A 340 17.27 28.08 29.58
CA TYR A 340 17.88 28.53 30.82
C TYR A 340 19.26 29.15 30.57
N VAL A 341 19.80 29.84 31.58
CA VAL A 341 21.11 30.51 31.49
C VAL A 341 22.09 29.92 32.49
N ILE A 342 23.24 29.46 32.00
CA ILE A 342 24.35 29.04 32.86
C ILE A 342 25.25 30.24 33.11
N THR A 343 25.46 30.56 34.39
CA THR A 343 26.23 31.71 34.86
C THR A 343 27.51 31.27 35.57
N SER A 344 28.57 32.07 35.43
CA SER A 344 29.78 31.91 36.23
C SER A 344 29.72 32.79 37.47
N MET A 345 29.99 32.20 38.63
CA MET A 345 30.15 32.96 39.88
C MET A 345 31.46 33.74 39.93
N ALA A 346 32.37 33.56 38.97
CA ALA A 346 33.57 34.39 38.84
C ALA A 346 33.26 35.85 38.49
N ARG A 347 32.00 36.20 38.15
CA ARG A 347 31.57 37.59 37.97
C ARG A 347 31.39 38.33 39.32
N THR A 348 31.32 37.61 40.43
CA THR A 348 31.18 38.14 41.79
C THR A 348 32.42 37.81 42.61
N VAL A 349 33.60 38.20 42.11
CA VAL A 349 34.80 38.26 42.97
C VAL A 349 34.72 39.57 43.77
N PRO A 350 34.72 39.54 45.11
CA PRO A 350 34.89 40.75 45.89
C PRO A 350 36.26 41.36 45.58
N THR A 351 36.29 42.36 44.70
CA THR A 351 37.53 43.07 44.38
C THR A 351 37.77 44.11 45.47
N GLY A 352 38.74 43.84 46.35
CA GLY A 352 39.27 44.87 47.24
C GLY A 352 40.17 45.82 46.44
N VAL A 353 39.79 47.08 46.34
CA VAL A 353 40.65 48.14 45.78
C VAL A 353 41.38 48.80 46.94
N VAL A 354 42.70 48.65 46.98
CA VAL A 354 43.57 49.43 47.88
C VAL A 354 44.12 50.60 47.06
N VAL A 355 43.78 51.81 47.48
CA VAL A 355 44.39 53.04 46.94
C VAL A 355 45.44 53.47 47.96
N ILE A 356 46.70 53.51 47.54
CA ILE A 356 47.81 54.08 48.31
C ILE A 356 48.12 55.42 47.67
N ASP A 357 47.86 56.50 48.39
CA ASP A 357 48.30 57.83 48.01
C ASP A 357 49.76 57.99 48.44
N LEU A 358 50.66 58.14 47.47
CA LEU A 358 52.09 58.30 47.71
C LEU A 358 52.43 59.77 47.47
N ASN A 359 53.08 60.38 48.46
CA ASN A 359 53.61 61.74 48.31
C ASN A 359 54.82 61.72 47.35
N ASP A 360 55.31 62.89 46.93
CA ASP A 360 56.44 63.04 45.97
C ASP A 360 57.74 62.28 46.36
N ASP A 361 57.85 61.85 47.62
CA ASP A 361 58.98 61.09 48.14
C ASP A 361 58.81 59.55 48.02
N GLY A 362 57.70 59.08 47.43
CA GLY A 362 57.42 57.66 47.19
C GLY A 362 57.23 56.82 48.46
N LYS A 363 56.86 57.45 49.58
CA LYS A 363 56.55 56.78 50.86
C LYS A 363 55.10 56.97 51.26
#